data_AF-A0A4U8SWZ9-F1
#
_entry.id   AF-A0A4U8SWZ9-F1
#
_cell.length_a   1.000
_cell.length_b   1.000
_cell.length_c   1.000
_cell.angle_alpha   90.00
_cell.angle_beta   90.00
_cell.angle_gamma   90.00
#
_symmetry.space_group_name_H-M   'P 1'
#
loop_
_entity.id
_entity.type
_entity.pdbx_description
1 polymer ?
#
loop_
_entity_poly.entity_id
_entity_poly.type
_entity_poly.pdbx_seq_one_letter_code
_entity_poly.pdbx_strand_id
1 'polypeptide(L)'
;MLKRVFNGINYAILETTPTTQAQRNQYNEVSAKMQKLKDMVNEFNRLHTNNEPMFVYYKLDTRVRIEHFFAQARAECGNTLVLEENITRENANRNYNANRWLNNRPNTDDGYNFRGRGLLHITGRGSIEQGRNEGYTGFNQRVTNPLYGGLQNRDFVNNANDRDSLANNGLEALLAGVYVWKTLISRETRTHLYDIANAQDSISPTSSR
;
A
#
# COMPACT_ATOMS: atom_id res chain seq x y z
N MET A 1 -14.97 -6.43 -19.32
CA MET A 1 -13.77 -6.42 -18.45
C MET A 1 -12.89 -5.24 -18.85
N LEU A 2 -12.41 -4.46 -17.87
CA LEU A 2 -11.43 -3.39 -18.13
C LEU A 2 -10.15 -4.02 -18.69
N LYS A 3 -9.65 -3.55 -19.84
CA LYS A 3 -8.38 -4.07 -20.42
C LYS A 3 -7.15 -3.34 -19.90
N ARG A 4 -7.33 -2.10 -19.43
CA ARG A 4 -6.35 -1.22 -18.78
C ARG A 4 -7.11 -0.28 -17.85
N VAL A 5 -6.46 0.14 -16.77
CA VAL A 5 -7.00 1.14 -15.85
C VAL A 5 -6.14 2.39 -15.91
N PHE A 6 -6.75 3.57 -15.72
CA PHE A 6 -6.05 4.85 -15.68
C PHE A 6 -5.30 5.24 -16.97
N ASN A 7 -5.74 4.72 -18.13
CA ASN A 7 -5.24 5.18 -19.42
C ASN A 7 -5.61 6.64 -19.67
N GLY A 8 -4.66 7.42 -20.20
CA GLY A 8 -4.91 8.81 -20.60
C GLY A 8 -4.82 9.83 -19.46
N ILE A 9 -4.28 9.47 -18.29
CA ILE A 9 -3.94 10.46 -17.27
C ILE A 9 -2.87 11.39 -17.84
N ASN A 10 -3.20 12.68 -17.93
CA ASN A 10 -2.23 13.72 -18.23
C ASN A 10 -1.44 14.05 -16.94
N TYR A 11 -0.15 13.75 -16.97
CA TYR A 11 0.76 13.99 -15.86
C TYR A 11 1.48 15.35 -15.94
N ALA A 12 0.96 16.31 -16.73
CA ALA A 12 1.56 17.63 -16.88
C ALA A 12 1.82 18.27 -15.51
N ILE A 13 3.10 18.48 -15.21
CA ILE A 13 3.56 19.26 -14.07
C ILE A 13 3.67 20.70 -14.58
N LEU A 14 3.13 21.66 -13.83
CA LEU A 14 3.10 23.11 -14.13
C LEU A 14 4.20 23.55 -15.10
N GLU A 15 3.81 24.13 -16.25
CA GLU A 15 4.69 24.49 -17.37
C GLU A 15 5.68 25.64 -17.07
N THR A 16 5.69 26.16 -15.84
CA THR A 16 6.48 27.33 -15.47
C THR A 16 7.81 26.93 -14.84
N THR A 17 8.91 27.38 -15.44
CA THR A 17 10.26 27.20 -14.90
C THR A 17 10.35 27.82 -13.49
N PRO A 18 10.72 27.06 -12.44
CA PRO A 18 10.82 27.59 -11.08
C PRO A 18 11.90 28.68 -10.97
N THR A 19 11.55 29.88 -10.49
CA THR A 19 12.51 31.01 -10.40
C THR A 19 13.08 31.18 -8.98
N THR A 20 12.41 30.66 -7.95
CA THR A 20 12.82 30.76 -6.54
C THR A 20 13.16 29.39 -5.93
N GLN A 21 13.91 29.38 -4.82
CA GLN A 21 14.23 28.13 -4.11
C GLN A 21 12.98 27.44 -3.54
N ALA A 22 12.02 28.21 -3.03
CA ALA A 22 10.75 27.66 -2.54
C ALA A 22 9.96 26.96 -3.66
N GLN A 23 9.89 27.58 -4.85
CA GLN A 23 9.25 26.97 -6.02
C GLN A 23 10.00 25.71 -6.48
N ARG A 24 11.34 25.71 -6.46
CA ARG A 24 12.13 24.49 -6.76
C ARG A 24 11.82 23.36 -5.80
N ASN A 25 11.76 23.65 -4.50
CA ASN A 25 11.43 22.64 -3.48
C ASN A 25 10.02 22.07 -3.70
N GLN A 26 9.03 22.93 -3.95
CA GLN A 26 7.66 22.52 -4.25
C GLN A 26 7.57 21.69 -5.55
N TYR A 27 8.26 22.12 -6.62
CA TYR A 27 8.32 21.39 -7.88
C TYR A 27 8.90 19.99 -7.70
N ASN A 28 9.99 19.87 -6.94
CA ASN A 28 10.63 18.59 -6.65
C ASN A 28 9.71 17.67 -5.84
N GLU A 29 8.99 18.21 -4.85
CA GLU A 29 8.02 17.44 -4.06
C GLU A 29 6.87 16.92 -4.93
N VAL A 30 6.27 17.79 -5.77
CA VAL A 30 5.20 17.42 -6.69
C VAL A 30 5.69 16.38 -7.70
N SER A 31 6.88 16.56 -8.26
CA SER A 31 7.49 15.62 -9.21
C SER A 31 7.72 14.25 -8.59
N ALA A 32 8.21 14.20 -7.35
CA ALA A 32 8.41 12.94 -6.62
C ALA A 32 7.08 12.21 -6.37
N LYS A 33 6.02 12.93 -5.96
CA LYS A 33 4.68 12.34 -5.81
C LYS A 33 4.12 11.84 -7.13
N MET A 34 4.28 12.63 -8.19
CA MET A 34 3.85 12.27 -9.53
C MET A 34 4.54 10.98 -10.01
N GLN A 35 5.85 10.85 -9.76
CA GLN A 35 6.58 9.64 -10.11
C GLN A 35 6.02 8.40 -9.37
N LYS A 36 5.74 8.52 -8.07
CA LYS A 36 5.11 7.43 -7.32
C LYS A 36 3.78 7.00 -7.95
N LEU A 37 2.92 7.95 -8.32
CA LEU A 37 1.64 7.64 -8.97
C LEU A 37 1.82 6.97 -10.34
N LYS A 38 2.82 7.39 -11.12
CA LYS A 38 3.17 6.72 -12.39
C LYS A 38 3.61 5.29 -12.18
N ASP A 39 4.47 5.03 -11.19
CA ASP A 39 4.93 3.67 -10.87
C ASP A 39 3.74 2.77 -10.49
N MET A 40 2.77 3.28 -9.72
CA MET A 40 1.55 2.55 -9.36
C MET A 40 0.69 2.22 -10.59
N VAL A 41 0.48 3.17 -11.49
CA VAL A 41 -0.30 2.96 -12.73
C VAL A 41 0.41 1.98 -13.67
N ASN A 42 1.74 2.09 -13.79
CA ASN A 42 2.54 1.16 -14.57
C ASN A 42 2.41 -0.27 -14.03
N GLU A 43 2.47 -0.43 -12.70
CA GLU A 43 2.32 -1.73 -12.07
C GLU A 43 0.93 -2.33 -12.29
N PHE A 44 -0.14 -1.56 -12.11
CA PHE A 44 -1.50 -2.07 -12.38
C PHE A 44 -1.65 -2.59 -13.79
N ASN A 45 -1.04 -1.90 -14.77
CA ASN A 45 -1.13 -2.24 -16.18
C ASN A 45 -0.04 -3.21 -16.66
N ARG A 46 0.92 -3.59 -15.81
CA ARG A 46 1.90 -4.63 -16.13
C ARG A 46 1.17 -5.94 -16.39
N LEU A 47 1.62 -6.68 -17.40
CA LEU A 47 1.05 -7.99 -17.72
C LEU A 47 1.65 -9.06 -16.82
N HIS A 48 0.77 -9.88 -16.26
CA HIS A 48 1.13 -11.12 -15.58
C HIS A 48 1.43 -12.23 -16.62
N THR A 49 1.95 -13.38 -16.18
CA THR A 49 2.37 -14.49 -17.07
C THR A 49 1.23 -15.10 -17.90
N ASN A 50 -0.01 -14.88 -17.51
CA ASN A 50 -1.22 -15.27 -18.24
C ASN A 50 -1.77 -14.16 -19.16
N ASN A 51 -0.98 -13.11 -19.41
CA ASN A 51 -1.33 -11.97 -20.26
C ASN A 51 -2.50 -11.10 -19.74
N GLU A 52 -2.89 -11.28 -18.47
CA GLU A 52 -3.84 -10.39 -17.78
C GLU A 52 -3.09 -9.27 -17.03
N PRO A 53 -3.64 -8.05 -16.95
CA PRO A 53 -3.06 -6.99 -16.13
C PRO A 53 -2.99 -7.32 -14.64
N MET A 54 -1.98 -6.80 -13.93
CA MET A 54 -1.80 -7.08 -12.50
C MET A 54 -2.98 -6.62 -11.64
N PHE A 55 -3.71 -5.56 -12.00
CA PHE A 55 -4.90 -5.17 -11.23
C PHE A 55 -5.95 -6.29 -11.17
N VAL A 56 -6.03 -7.17 -12.18
CA VAL A 56 -6.90 -8.36 -12.16
C VAL A 56 -6.37 -9.39 -11.16
N TYR A 57 -5.07 -9.68 -11.22
CA TYR A 57 -4.40 -10.57 -10.29
C TYR A 57 -4.50 -10.09 -8.82
N TYR A 58 -4.58 -8.77 -8.63
CA TYR A 58 -4.75 -8.11 -7.35
C TYR A 58 -6.18 -8.07 -6.83
N LYS A 59 -7.15 -8.61 -7.59
CA LYS A 59 -8.58 -8.52 -7.25
C LYS A 59 -9.02 -7.05 -7.15
N LEU A 60 -8.57 -6.24 -8.10
CA LEU A 60 -9.00 -4.85 -8.33
C LEU A 60 -9.65 -4.73 -9.72
N ASP A 61 -10.34 -5.79 -10.13
CA ASP A 61 -10.93 -6.03 -11.45
C ASP A 61 -12.36 -5.48 -11.61
N THR A 62 -12.96 -4.98 -10.53
CA THR A 62 -14.26 -4.33 -10.55
C THR A 62 -14.12 -2.87 -10.10
N ARG A 63 -15.02 -2.02 -10.61
CA ARG A 63 -15.07 -0.60 -10.21
C ARG A 63 -15.14 -0.44 -8.70
N VAL A 64 -15.98 -1.23 -8.05
CA VAL A 64 -16.23 -1.19 -6.61
C VAL A 64 -14.98 -1.54 -5.81
N ARG A 65 -14.26 -2.60 -6.21
CA ARG A 65 -13.00 -2.99 -5.55
C ARG A 65 -11.93 -1.91 -5.68
N ILE A 66 -11.84 -1.28 -6.86
CA ILE A 66 -10.95 -0.13 -7.08
C ILE A 66 -11.33 1.04 -6.17
N GLU A 67 -12.62 1.43 -6.16
CA GLU A 67 -13.13 2.52 -5.33
C GLU A 67 -12.88 2.26 -3.84
N HIS A 68 -13.15 1.04 -3.36
CA HIS A 68 -12.89 0.66 -1.98
C HIS A 68 -11.41 0.72 -1.63
N PHE A 69 -10.56 0.13 -2.46
CA PHE A 69 -9.12 0.12 -2.22
C PHE A 69 -8.57 1.54 -2.09
N PHE A 70 -8.95 2.45 -3.01
CA PHE A 70 -8.51 3.84 -2.95
C PHE A 70 -9.20 4.66 -1.87
N ALA A 71 -10.44 4.34 -1.47
CA ALA A 71 -11.09 4.97 -0.32
C ALA A 71 -10.34 4.64 0.98
N GLN A 72 -9.96 3.38 1.17
CA GLN A 72 -9.11 2.96 2.28
C GLN A 72 -7.73 3.63 2.21
N ALA A 73 -7.10 3.64 1.04
CA ALA A 73 -5.80 4.29 0.87
C ALA A 73 -5.84 5.79 1.17
N ARG A 74 -6.93 6.48 0.80
CA ARG A 74 -7.15 7.89 1.14
C ARG A 74 -7.33 8.09 2.64
N ALA A 75 -8.05 7.19 3.32
CA ALA A 75 -8.22 7.27 4.77
C ALA A 75 -6.88 7.13 5.51
N GLU A 76 -6.02 6.22 5.07
CA GLU A 76 -4.70 5.97 5.67
C GLU A 76 -3.66 7.04 5.32
N CYS A 77 -3.61 7.48 4.05
CA CYS A 77 -2.54 8.37 3.57
C CYS A 77 -2.93 9.86 3.56
N GLY A 78 -4.18 10.19 3.87
CA GLY A 78 -4.73 11.53 3.78
C GLY A 78 -4.73 12.10 2.36
N ASN A 79 -4.96 13.42 2.24
CA ASN A 79 -5.03 14.10 0.94
C ASN A 79 -3.66 14.32 0.27
N THR A 80 -2.55 14.08 0.98
CA THR A 80 -1.19 14.43 0.54
C THR A 80 -0.30 13.23 0.22
N LEU A 81 -0.88 12.01 0.21
CA LEU A 81 -0.19 10.74 -0.05
C LEU A 81 0.97 10.49 0.94
N VAL A 82 0.67 10.61 2.23
CA VAL A 82 1.64 10.30 3.30
C VAL A 82 1.71 8.78 3.48
N LEU A 83 2.77 8.19 2.89
CA LEU A 83 3.00 6.75 2.84
C LEU A 83 3.80 6.21 4.03
N GLU A 84 4.00 7.02 5.06
CA GLU A 84 4.66 6.63 6.30
C GLU A 84 3.94 7.29 7.47
N GLU A 85 3.65 6.49 8.49
CA GLU A 85 3.08 6.96 9.73
C GLU A 85 4.01 7.99 10.40
N ASN A 86 3.46 9.16 10.75
CA ASN A 86 4.17 10.17 11.51
C ASN A 86 4.09 9.86 13.01
N ILE A 87 5.03 9.07 13.50
CA ILE A 87 5.13 8.68 14.91
C ILE A 87 6.58 8.74 15.39
N THR A 88 6.78 9.18 16.63
CA THR A 88 8.13 9.17 17.23
C THR A 88 8.59 7.75 17.52
N ARG A 89 9.90 7.51 17.50
CA ARG A 89 10.48 6.21 17.84
C ARG A 89 10.00 5.69 19.20
N GLU A 90 10.01 6.55 20.20
CA GLU A 90 9.57 6.21 21.55
C GLU A 90 8.10 5.76 21.57
N ASN A 91 7.20 6.54 20.95
CA ASN A 91 5.77 6.20 20.93
C ASN A 91 5.48 4.95 20.11
N ALA A 92 6.16 4.77 18.97
CA ALA A 92 6.00 3.58 18.14
C ALA A 92 6.43 2.32 18.90
N ASN A 93 7.59 2.34 19.56
CA ASN A 93 8.06 1.23 20.38
C ASN A 93 7.11 0.97 21.57
N ARG A 94 6.62 2.02 22.24
CA ARG A 94 5.66 1.90 23.33
C ARG A 94 4.35 1.26 22.88
N ASN A 95 3.79 1.70 21.77
CA ASN A 95 2.47 1.27 21.28
C ASN A 95 2.52 -0.11 20.62
N TYR A 96 3.59 -0.41 19.89
CA TYR A 96 3.61 -1.55 18.97
C TYR A 96 4.43 -2.74 19.47
N ASN A 97 5.38 -2.58 20.41
CA ASN A 97 6.14 -3.72 20.93
C ASN A 97 5.31 -4.60 21.87
N ALA A 98 4.35 -4.02 22.60
CA ALA A 98 3.46 -4.77 23.49
C ALA A 98 2.32 -5.47 22.73
N ASN A 99 2.10 -5.12 21.47
CA ASN A 99 1.00 -5.65 20.68
C ASN A 99 1.35 -7.04 20.12
N ARG A 100 0.82 -8.08 20.77
CA ARG A 100 1.03 -9.49 20.37
C ARG A 100 0.61 -9.80 18.93
N TRP A 101 -0.27 -9.00 18.34
CA TRP A 101 -0.75 -9.18 16.95
C TRP A 101 0.23 -8.66 15.90
N LEU A 102 1.22 -7.84 16.29
CA LEU A 102 2.22 -7.29 15.37
C LEU A 102 3.49 -8.15 15.33
N ASN A 103 3.62 -9.12 16.24
CA ASN A 103 4.79 -9.99 16.40
C ASN A 103 6.13 -9.22 16.46
N ASN A 104 6.09 -8.00 16.99
CA ASN A 104 7.27 -7.19 17.25
C ASN A 104 8.03 -7.79 18.44
N ARG A 105 9.36 -7.80 18.37
CA ARG A 105 10.19 -8.31 19.46
C ARG A 105 10.16 -7.32 20.64
N PRO A 106 9.82 -7.78 21.85
CA PRO A 106 9.87 -6.93 23.04
C PRO A 106 11.28 -6.34 23.25
N ASN A 107 11.36 -5.13 23.83
CA ASN A 107 12.63 -4.45 24.14
C ASN A 107 13.55 -4.23 22.92
N THR A 108 12.97 -4.03 21.73
CA THR A 108 13.69 -3.67 20.50
C THR A 108 13.09 -2.43 19.85
N ASP A 109 13.69 -1.95 18.77
CA ASP A 109 13.14 -0.87 17.93
C ASP A 109 12.11 -1.38 16.90
N ASP A 110 11.58 -2.60 17.04
CA ASP A 110 10.64 -3.18 16.09
C ASP A 110 9.38 -2.32 15.89
N GLY A 111 8.83 -1.74 16.95
CA GLY A 111 7.67 -0.88 16.86
C GLY A 111 7.91 0.29 15.90
N TYR A 112 9.05 0.96 16.01
CA TYR A 112 9.41 2.03 15.06
C TYR A 112 9.83 1.47 13.70
N ASN A 113 10.64 0.41 13.65
CA ASN A 113 11.17 -0.13 12.40
C ASN A 113 10.07 -0.68 11.48
N PHE A 114 9.01 -1.24 12.05
CA PHE A 114 7.84 -1.77 11.36
C PHE A 114 6.58 -0.93 11.57
N ARG A 115 6.72 0.38 11.75
CA ARG A 115 5.60 1.34 11.73
C ARG A 115 4.90 1.34 10.37
N GLY A 116 3.71 1.95 10.32
CA GLY A 116 2.87 2.01 9.13
C GLY A 116 3.60 2.59 7.92
N ARG A 117 3.68 1.83 6.82
CA ARG A 117 4.16 2.33 5.51
C ARG A 117 3.40 1.77 4.31
N GLY A 118 3.45 2.48 3.18
CA GLY A 118 2.77 2.11 1.93
C GLY A 118 1.30 2.53 1.90
N LEU A 119 0.57 2.18 0.82
CA LEU A 119 -0.78 2.72 0.56
C LEU A 119 -1.84 2.38 1.62
N LEU A 120 -1.70 1.25 2.32
CA LEU A 120 -2.58 0.83 3.43
C LEU A 120 -1.80 0.60 4.74
N HIS A 121 -0.66 1.27 4.90
CA HIS A 121 0.14 1.30 6.14
C HIS A 121 0.39 -0.09 6.76
N ILE A 122 1.13 -0.96 6.05
CA ILE A 122 1.56 -2.25 6.64
C ILE A 122 2.30 -1.99 7.94
N THR A 123 1.91 -2.70 9.00
CA THR A 123 2.41 -2.45 10.36
C THR A 123 2.72 -3.76 11.07
N GLY A 124 3.83 -3.76 11.81
CA GLY A 124 4.33 -4.89 12.59
C GLY A 124 5.26 -5.80 11.79
N ARG A 125 6.20 -6.43 12.50
CA ARG A 125 7.10 -7.44 11.94
C ARG A 125 6.30 -8.60 11.32
N GLY A 126 5.24 -9.03 11.99
CA GLY A 126 4.39 -10.14 11.59
C GLY A 126 5.07 -11.52 11.69
N SER A 127 4.31 -12.57 11.43
CA SER A 127 4.82 -13.94 11.25
C SER A 127 3.96 -14.66 10.22
N ILE A 128 4.52 -15.67 9.56
CA ILE A 128 3.81 -16.46 8.54
C ILE A 128 2.98 -17.58 9.21
N GLU A 129 3.33 -17.97 10.43
CA GLU A 129 2.80 -19.17 11.08
C GLU A 129 1.40 -18.99 11.69
N GLN A 130 0.82 -17.79 11.67
CA GLN A 130 -0.41 -17.51 12.42
C GLN A 130 -1.62 -17.07 11.58
N GLY A 131 -1.50 -16.96 10.25
CA GLY A 131 -2.62 -16.56 9.37
C GLY A 131 -3.32 -15.25 9.79
N ARG A 132 -2.65 -14.44 10.61
CA ARG A 132 -3.17 -13.24 11.28
C ARG A 132 -2.06 -12.21 11.25
N ASN A 133 -2.26 -11.17 10.44
CA ASN A 133 -1.35 -10.06 10.19
C ASN A 133 0.12 -10.49 9.99
N GLU A 134 0.46 -10.93 8.78
CA GLU A 134 1.83 -11.36 8.49
C GLU A 134 2.81 -10.19 8.30
N GLY A 135 2.37 -8.94 8.49
CA GLY A 135 3.20 -7.75 8.60
C GLY A 135 4.24 -7.62 7.48
N TYR A 136 5.43 -7.12 7.82
CA TYR A 136 6.55 -7.02 6.89
C TYR A 136 7.13 -8.39 6.49
N THR A 137 7.04 -9.41 7.34
CA THR A 137 7.62 -10.73 7.08
C THR A 137 6.90 -11.45 5.94
N GLY A 138 5.57 -11.57 5.99
CA GLY A 138 4.81 -12.17 4.88
C GLY A 138 4.74 -11.27 3.66
N PHE A 139 4.73 -9.94 3.83
CA PHE A 139 4.90 -9.01 2.72
C PHE A 139 6.18 -9.31 1.94
N ASN A 140 7.33 -9.39 2.63
CA ASN A 140 8.63 -9.69 2.04
C ASN A 140 8.62 -10.99 1.23
N GLN A 141 8.05 -12.07 1.80
CA GLN A 141 7.92 -13.35 1.09
C GLN A 141 7.05 -13.25 -0.17
N ARG A 142 5.98 -12.45 -0.11
CA ARG A 142 5.07 -12.33 -1.24
C ARG A 142 5.69 -11.53 -2.38
N VAL A 143 6.30 -10.39 -2.09
CA VAL A 143 6.82 -9.49 -3.14
C VAL A 143 8.14 -9.93 -3.75
N THR A 144 8.94 -10.72 -3.03
CA THR A 144 10.13 -11.38 -3.59
C THR A 144 9.77 -12.48 -4.58
N ASN A 145 8.51 -12.90 -4.67
CA ASN A 145 8.05 -13.79 -5.72
C ASN A 145 7.95 -13.04 -7.08
N PRO A 146 8.61 -13.53 -8.16
CA PRO A 146 8.55 -12.91 -9.49
C PRO A 146 7.13 -12.79 -10.07
N LEU A 147 6.23 -13.71 -9.71
CA LEU A 147 4.85 -13.72 -10.18
C LEU A 147 3.95 -12.71 -9.43
N TYR A 148 4.45 -12.13 -8.35
CA TYR A 148 3.73 -11.11 -7.59
C TYR A 148 4.35 -9.73 -7.80
N GLY A 149 5.45 -9.44 -7.10
CA GLY A 149 6.05 -8.10 -7.04
C GLY A 149 7.34 -7.95 -7.82
N GLY A 150 8.06 -9.05 -8.11
CA GLY A 150 9.34 -8.99 -8.82
C GLY A 150 10.44 -8.27 -8.04
N LEU A 151 10.40 -8.34 -6.71
CA LEU A 151 11.36 -7.67 -5.81
C LEU A 151 12.35 -8.68 -5.18
N GLN A 152 12.91 -9.58 -5.99
CA GLN A 152 13.73 -10.72 -5.51
C GLN A 152 14.99 -10.27 -4.74
N ASN A 153 15.48 -9.06 -4.99
CA ASN A 153 16.70 -8.52 -4.39
C ASN A 153 16.45 -7.63 -3.15
N ARG A 154 15.22 -7.63 -2.61
CA ARG A 154 14.84 -6.80 -1.46
C ARG A 154 14.70 -7.62 -0.20
N ASP A 155 15.00 -7.01 0.95
CA ASP A 155 14.75 -7.56 2.27
C ASP A 155 14.08 -6.52 3.19
N PHE A 156 12.75 -6.49 3.15
CA PHE A 156 11.95 -5.59 3.97
C PHE A 156 11.97 -5.94 5.47
N VAL A 157 12.55 -7.07 5.87
CA VAL A 157 12.60 -7.49 7.28
C VAL A 157 13.90 -7.05 7.94
N ASN A 158 15.02 -7.18 7.23
CA ASN A 158 16.35 -6.95 7.79
C ASN A 158 17.04 -5.70 7.24
N ASN A 159 16.67 -5.19 6.07
CA ASN A 159 17.26 -3.98 5.49
C ASN A 159 16.40 -2.73 5.75
N ALA A 160 16.98 -1.73 6.43
CA ALA A 160 16.28 -0.48 6.74
C ALA A 160 15.93 0.34 5.50
N ASN A 161 16.85 0.40 4.53
CA ASN A 161 16.62 1.15 3.29
C ASN A 161 15.46 0.55 2.48
N ASP A 162 15.33 -0.78 2.49
CA ASP A 162 14.21 -1.46 1.84
C ASP A 162 12.90 -1.23 2.62
N ARG A 163 12.92 -1.05 3.94
CA ARG A 163 11.69 -0.65 4.65
C ARG A 163 11.29 0.79 4.33
N ASP A 164 12.25 1.70 4.32
CA ASP A 164 12.00 3.12 4.08
C ASP A 164 11.58 3.40 2.63
N SER A 165 11.94 2.53 1.68
CA SER A 165 11.47 2.65 0.30
C SER A 165 9.96 2.43 0.15
N LEU A 166 9.27 1.80 1.09
CA LEU A 166 7.80 1.71 1.09
C LEU A 166 7.11 3.07 1.18
N ALA A 167 7.82 4.09 1.68
CA ALA A 167 7.35 5.47 1.72
C ALA A 167 7.75 6.29 0.47
N ASN A 168 8.73 5.78 -0.29
CA ASN A 168 9.47 6.55 -1.28
C ASN A 168 9.39 6.01 -2.72
N ASN A 169 9.01 4.75 -2.90
CA ASN A 169 8.87 4.09 -4.20
C ASN A 169 7.40 3.72 -4.44
N GLY A 170 6.82 4.17 -5.57
CA GLY A 170 5.39 3.99 -5.84
C GLY A 170 4.99 2.53 -6.08
N LEU A 171 5.84 1.74 -6.72
CA LEU A 171 5.63 0.31 -6.92
C LEU A 171 5.57 -0.40 -5.56
N GLU A 172 6.56 -0.17 -4.70
CA GLU A 172 6.66 -0.88 -3.42
C GLU A 172 5.56 -0.46 -2.44
N ALA A 173 5.22 0.83 -2.42
CA ALA A 173 4.10 1.37 -1.66
C ALA A 173 2.76 0.74 -2.09
N LEU A 174 2.55 0.54 -3.40
CA LEU A 174 1.39 -0.14 -3.92
C LEU A 174 1.36 -1.60 -3.55
N LEU A 175 2.47 -2.32 -3.75
CA LEU A 175 2.55 -3.75 -3.41
C LEU A 175 2.25 -3.99 -1.93
N ALA A 176 2.69 -3.11 -1.04
CA ALA A 176 2.37 -3.15 0.39
C ALA A 176 0.86 -2.98 0.62
N GLY A 177 0.22 -2.00 -0.04
CA GLY A 177 -1.23 -1.83 0.03
C GLY A 177 -2.00 -3.02 -0.52
N VAL A 178 -1.62 -3.53 -1.70
CA VAL A 178 -2.24 -4.70 -2.32
C VAL A 178 -2.07 -5.94 -1.45
N TYR A 179 -0.92 -6.07 -0.78
CA TYR A 179 -0.71 -7.14 0.17
C TYR A 179 -1.74 -7.09 1.30
N VAL A 180 -1.92 -5.95 1.97
CA VAL A 180 -2.98 -5.77 2.99
C VAL A 180 -4.36 -6.08 2.41
N TRP A 181 -4.67 -5.55 1.22
CA TRP A 181 -5.94 -5.77 0.53
C TRP A 181 -6.28 -7.25 0.34
N LYS A 182 -5.26 -8.07 0.03
CA LYS A 182 -5.44 -9.50 -0.25
C LYS A 182 -5.34 -10.38 0.99
N THR A 183 -4.55 -10.01 2.00
CA THR A 183 -4.25 -10.89 3.13
C THR A 183 -4.96 -10.51 4.40
N LEU A 184 -5.37 -9.25 4.57
CA LEU A 184 -6.10 -8.83 5.74
C LEU A 184 -7.55 -9.32 5.67
N ILE A 185 -7.97 -9.96 6.76
CA ILE A 185 -9.30 -10.47 6.97
C ILE A 185 -9.96 -9.59 8.04
N SER A 186 -11.19 -9.10 7.78
CA SER A 186 -11.95 -8.35 8.78
C SER A 186 -12.18 -9.20 10.03
N ARG A 187 -11.98 -8.58 11.20
CA ARG A 187 -12.20 -9.25 12.49
C ARG A 187 -13.67 -9.57 12.75
N GLU A 188 -14.56 -8.76 12.21
CA GLU A 188 -16.01 -8.86 12.44
C GLU A 188 -16.64 -9.91 11.52
N THR A 189 -16.28 -9.87 10.23
CA THR A 189 -16.93 -10.69 9.21
C THR A 189 -16.12 -11.92 8.81
N ARG A 190 -14.84 -12.00 9.20
CA ARG A 190 -13.88 -13.04 8.78
C ARG A 190 -13.73 -13.18 7.26
N THR A 191 -13.99 -12.10 6.51
CA THR A 191 -13.85 -12.02 5.06
C THR A 191 -12.69 -11.12 4.66
N HIS A 192 -12.09 -11.36 3.49
CA HIS A 192 -11.08 -10.46 2.95
C HIS A 192 -11.67 -9.09 2.60
N LEU A 193 -10.84 -8.04 2.58
CA LEU A 193 -11.28 -6.68 2.22
C LEU A 193 -11.95 -6.63 0.83
N TYR A 194 -11.45 -7.40 -0.14
CA TYR A 194 -12.06 -7.49 -1.46
C TYR A 194 -13.42 -8.19 -1.49
N ASP A 195 -13.73 -9.05 -0.52
CA ASP A 195 -15.04 -9.69 -0.40
C ASP A 195 -16.07 -8.73 0.24
N ILE A 196 -15.62 -7.91 1.20
CA ILE A 196 -16.44 -6.86 1.82
C ILE A 196 -16.89 -5.84 0.77
N ALA A 197 -15.97 -5.44 -0.11
CA ALA A 197 -16.29 -4.51 -1.19
C ALA A 197 -17.43 -5.01 -2.08
N ASN A 198 -17.49 -6.32 -2.39
CA ASN A 198 -18.58 -6.87 -3.21
C ASN A 198 -19.90 -6.95 -2.42
N ALA A 199 -19.84 -7.21 -1.11
CA ALA A 199 -21.02 -7.31 -0.27
C ALA A 199 -21.73 -5.97 -0.07
N GLN A 200 -20.98 -4.86 0.05
CA GLN A 200 -21.59 -3.53 0.21
C GLN A 200 -22.34 -3.04 -1.04
N ASP A 201 -21.92 -3.48 -2.23
CA ASP A 201 -22.61 -3.16 -3.48
C ASP A 201 -23.97 -3.88 -3.61
N SER A 202 -24.14 -5.00 -2.90
CA SER A 202 -25.38 -5.79 -2.89
C SER A 202 -26.45 -5.26 -1.94
N ILE A 203 -26.11 -4.28 -1.09
CA ILE A 203 -27.08 -3.56 -0.26
C ILE A 203 -27.64 -2.42 -1.12
N SER A 204 -28.75 -2.68 -1.82
CA SER A 204 -29.51 -1.62 -2.49
C SER A 204 -29.82 -0.50 -1.48
N PRO A 205 -29.74 0.78 -1.87
CA PRO A 205 -30.20 1.85 -1.00
C PRO A 205 -31.67 1.58 -0.71
N THR A 206 -31.99 1.26 0.54
CA THR A 206 -33.37 1.24 1.01
C THR A 206 -33.98 2.58 0.64
N SER A 207 -34.96 2.54 -0.26
CA SER A 207 -35.85 3.65 -0.55
C SER A 207 -36.39 4.16 0.79
N SER A 208 -35.85 5.29 1.24
CA SER A 208 -36.52 6.11 2.23
C SER A 208 -37.75 6.69 1.51
N ARG A 209 -38.92 6.14 1.83
CA ARG A 209 -40.21 6.78 1.60
C ARG A 209 -40.33 8.03 2.44
#